data_AF-A0A2V5PN03-F1
#
_entry.id   AF-A0A2V5PN03-F1
#
_cell.length_a   1.000
_cell.length_b   1.000
_cell.length_c   1.000
_cell.angle_alpha   90.00
_cell.angle_beta   90.00
_cell.angle_gamma   90.00
#
_symmetry.space_group_name_H-M   'P 1'
#
loop_
_entity.id
_entity.type
_entity.pdbx_description
1 polymer ?
#
loop_
_entity_poly.entity_id
_entity_poly.type
_entity_poly.pdbx_seq_one_letter_code
_entity_poly.pdbx_strand_id
1 'polypeptide(L)'
;VLIFACAAAAWPVAHYGEAAETNVVAMADEDGQAWLKAHAHRADELIYVFYALALVSAAAIFAPAKWPKSARPLVFLTLILTIVSLGAGFYIAHAGGKIRHREFRNTPPPKTEAESG
;
A
#
# COMPACT_ATOMS: atom_id res chain seq x y z
N VAL A 1 2.20 -4.80 -18.24
CA VAL A 1 3.49 -5.20 -17.62
C VAL A 1 3.90 -4.25 -16.50
N LEU A 2 4.07 -2.94 -16.73
CA LEU A 2 4.48 -2.01 -15.67
C LEU A 2 3.54 -2.02 -14.44
N ILE A 3 2.22 -1.93 -14.65
CA ILE A 3 1.22 -1.98 -13.57
C ILE A 3 1.38 -3.26 -12.74
N PHE A 4 1.59 -4.41 -13.39
CA PHE A 4 1.82 -5.69 -12.71
C PHE A 4 3.10 -5.64 -11.87
N ALA A 5 4.21 -5.19 -12.44
CA ALA A 5 5.48 -5.12 -11.74
C ALA A 5 5.41 -4.20 -10.51
N CYS A 6 4.79 -3.01 -10.63
CA CYS A 6 4.61 -2.08 -9.53
C CYS A 6 3.69 -2.65 -8.44
N ALA A 7 2.57 -3.29 -8.82
CA ALA A 7 1.64 -3.88 -7.87
C ALA A 7 2.26 -5.09 -7.13
N ALA A 8 2.99 -5.95 -7.85
CA ALA A 8 3.71 -7.08 -7.27
C ALA A 8 4.83 -6.63 -6.31
N ALA A 9 5.46 -5.48 -6.58
CA ALA A 9 6.45 -4.88 -5.70
C ALA A 9 5.89 -4.43 -4.33
N ALA A 10 4.56 -4.45 -4.11
CA ALA A 10 4.00 -4.25 -2.79
C ALA A 10 4.44 -5.33 -1.78
N TRP A 11 4.65 -6.58 -2.22
CA TRP A 11 5.13 -7.65 -1.34
C TRP A 11 6.53 -7.36 -0.74
N PRO A 12 7.59 -7.11 -1.54
CA PRO A 12 8.88 -6.81 -0.96
C PRO A 12 8.87 -5.51 -0.16
N VAL A 13 8.07 -4.50 -0.55
CA VAL A 13 7.93 -3.25 0.22
C VAL A 13 7.37 -3.52 1.61
N ALA A 14 6.32 -4.35 1.73
CA ALA A 14 5.75 -4.72 3.01
C ALA A 14 6.71 -5.57 3.85
N HIS A 15 7.29 -6.62 3.24
CA HIS A 15 8.21 -7.53 3.91
C HIS A 15 9.43 -6.82 4.50
N TYR A 16 10.10 -5.97 3.70
CA TYR A 16 11.26 -5.24 4.18
C TYR A 16 10.88 -4.02 5.04
N GLY A 17 9.66 -3.49 4.90
CA GLY A 17 9.12 -2.46 5.77
C GLY A 17 8.93 -2.96 7.20
N GLU A 18 8.28 -4.11 7.37
CA GLU A 18 8.08 -4.80 8.67
C GLU A 18 9.42 -5.15 9.31
N ALA A 19 10.36 -5.72 8.54
CA ALA A 19 11.70 -6.03 9.03
C ALA A 19 12.50 -4.80 9.50
N ALA A 20 12.17 -3.61 9.00
CA ALA A 20 12.82 -2.36 9.37
C ALA A 20 12.12 -1.63 10.52
N GLU A 21 10.93 -2.07 10.95
CA GLU A 21 10.07 -1.33 11.87
C GLU A 21 10.78 -0.96 13.18
N THR A 22 11.44 -1.92 13.84
CA THR A 22 12.20 -1.69 15.08
C THR A 22 13.25 -0.58 14.93
N ASN A 23 13.91 -0.51 13.78
CA ASN A 23 14.90 0.53 13.52
C ASN A 23 14.23 1.90 13.37
N VAL A 24 13.07 1.97 12.72
CA VAL A 24 12.31 3.21 12.56
C VAL A 24 11.74 3.69 13.89
N VAL A 25 11.22 2.79 14.72
CA VAL A 25 10.74 3.08 16.09
C VAL A 25 11.86 3.73 16.91
N ALA A 26 13.07 3.17 16.88
CA ALA A 26 14.22 3.70 17.61
C ALA A 26 14.66 5.11 17.16
N MET A 27 14.29 5.52 15.94
CA MET A 27 14.63 6.82 15.36
C MET A 27 13.50 7.86 15.46
N ALA A 28 12.27 7.43 15.82
CA ALA A 28 11.09 8.28 15.85
C ALA A 28 10.80 8.79 17.28
N ASP A 29 10.27 10.00 17.38
CA ASP A 29 9.67 10.50 18.62
C ASP A 29 8.30 9.84 18.87
N GLU A 30 7.70 10.08 20.04
CA GLU A 30 6.44 9.46 20.46
C GLU A 30 5.31 9.63 19.43
N ASP A 31 5.08 10.85 18.96
CA ASP A 31 4.12 11.13 17.88
C ASP A 31 4.49 10.40 16.57
N GLY A 32 5.78 10.33 16.23
CA GLY A 32 6.28 9.63 15.06
C GLY A 32 6.03 8.13 15.12
N GLN A 33 6.15 7.52 16.30
CA GLN A 33 5.80 6.12 16.53
C GLN A 33 4.30 5.87 16.37
N ALA A 34 3.45 6.77 16.86
CA ALA A 34 2.00 6.68 16.64
C ALA A 34 1.64 6.81 15.14
N TRP A 35 2.31 7.71 14.41
CA TRP A 35 2.17 7.81 12.95
C TRP A 35 2.69 6.57 12.21
N LEU A 36 3.75 5.93 12.70
CA LEU A 36 4.25 4.65 12.16
C LEU A 36 3.22 3.54 12.36
N LYS A 37 2.62 3.40 13.54
CA LYS A 37 1.54 2.43 13.79
C LYS A 37 0.35 2.66 12.85
N ALA A 38 -0.04 3.92 12.63
CA ALA A 38 -1.09 4.25 11.67
C ALA A 38 -0.69 3.94 10.21
N HIS A 39 0.56 4.15 9.82
CA HIS A 39 1.07 3.80 8.50
C HIS A 39 1.07 2.28 8.28
N ALA A 40 1.60 1.51 9.24
CA ALA A 40 1.65 0.06 9.20
C ALA A 40 0.24 -0.54 9.14
N HIS A 41 -0.66 -0.13 10.03
CA HIS A 41 -2.04 -0.60 10.04
C HIS A 41 -2.76 -0.36 8.69
N ARG A 42 -2.60 0.82 8.09
CA ARG A 42 -3.17 1.12 6.76
C ARG A 42 -2.53 0.26 5.67
N ALA A 43 -1.22 0.02 5.76
CA ALA A 43 -0.52 -0.83 4.81
C ALA A 43 -1.06 -2.26 4.88
N ASP A 44 -1.21 -2.83 6.07
CA ASP A 44 -1.75 -4.18 6.28
C ASP A 44 -3.17 -4.34 5.74
N GLU A 45 -4.07 -3.39 6.02
CA GLU A 45 -5.45 -3.46 5.54
C GLU A 45 -5.54 -3.32 4.00
N LEU A 46 -4.73 -2.43 3.42
CA LEU A 46 -4.86 -2.05 2.02
C LEU A 46 -3.92 -2.80 1.08
N ILE A 47 -2.97 -3.59 1.58
CA ILE A 47 -2.03 -4.36 0.73
C ILE A 47 -2.76 -5.28 -0.25
N TYR A 48 -3.92 -5.80 0.14
CA TYR A 48 -4.76 -6.65 -0.70
C TYR A 48 -5.27 -5.95 -1.96
N VAL A 49 -5.39 -4.62 -1.97
CA VAL A 49 -5.72 -3.84 -3.17
C VAL A 49 -4.62 -4.00 -4.22
N PHE A 50 -3.35 -3.97 -3.79
CA PHE A 50 -2.20 -4.16 -4.68
C PHE A 50 -2.11 -5.60 -5.17
N TYR A 51 -2.40 -6.59 -4.32
CA TYR A 51 -2.42 -8.00 -4.73
C TYR A 51 -3.55 -8.30 -5.73
N ALA A 52 -4.74 -7.74 -5.53
CA ALA A 52 -5.83 -7.82 -6.50
C ALA A 52 -5.43 -7.17 -7.84
N LEU A 53 -4.80 -5.99 -7.81
CA LEU A 53 -4.30 -5.33 -9.02
C LEU A 53 -3.21 -6.17 -9.71
N ALA A 54 -2.29 -6.79 -8.97
CA ALA A 54 -1.26 -7.67 -9.52
C ALA A 54 -1.90 -8.88 -10.21
N LEU A 55 -2.87 -9.54 -9.57
CA LEU A 55 -3.58 -10.69 -10.15
C LEU A 55 -4.35 -10.30 -11.43
N VAL A 56 -5.13 -9.21 -11.38
CA VAL A 56 -5.94 -8.75 -12.52
C VAL A 56 -5.04 -8.29 -13.67
N SER A 57 -3.95 -7.57 -13.38
CA SER A 57 -3.02 -7.12 -14.42
C SER A 57 -2.22 -8.28 -15.03
N ALA A 58 -1.89 -9.33 -14.26
CA ALA A 58 -1.35 -10.57 -14.82
C ALA A 58 -2.38 -11.25 -15.74
N ALA A 59 -3.63 -11.37 -15.31
CA ALA A 59 -4.70 -11.90 -16.15
C ALA A 59 -4.87 -11.07 -17.45
N ALA A 60 -4.80 -9.74 -17.37
CA ALA A 60 -4.86 -8.86 -18.53
C ALA A 60 -3.70 -9.07 -19.53
N ILE A 61 -2.53 -9.54 -19.06
CA ILE A 61 -1.38 -9.87 -19.92
C ILE A 61 -1.58 -11.23 -20.60
N PHE A 62 -1.99 -12.25 -19.85
CA PHE A 62 -1.96 -13.63 -20.34
C PHE A 62 -3.29 -14.14 -20.90
N ALA A 63 -4.44 -13.75 -20.34
CA ALA A 63 -5.74 -14.28 -20.75
C ALA A 63 -6.14 -13.93 -22.20
N PRO A 64 -5.85 -12.74 -22.75
CA PRO A 64 -6.20 -12.40 -24.13
C PRO A 64 -5.57 -13.30 -25.19
N ALA A 65 -4.44 -13.94 -24.91
CA ALA A 65 -3.79 -14.88 -25.84
C ALA A 65 -4.69 -16.07 -26.18
N LYS A 66 -5.46 -16.57 -25.20
CA LYS A 66 -6.41 -17.68 -25.38
C LYS A 66 -7.85 -17.20 -25.58
N TRP A 67 -8.21 -16.08 -24.97
CA TRP A 67 -9.57 -15.53 -25.00
C TRP A 67 -9.54 -14.05 -25.39
N PRO A 68 -9.47 -13.69 -26.68
CA PRO A 68 -9.31 -12.30 -27.13
C PRO A 68 -10.40 -11.34 -26.63
N LYS A 69 -11.62 -11.84 -26.43
CA LYS A 69 -12.76 -11.07 -25.90
C LYS A 69 -12.56 -10.61 -24.45
N SER A 70 -11.64 -11.22 -23.70
CA SER A 70 -11.31 -10.83 -22.32
C SER A 70 -10.50 -9.53 -22.22
N ALA A 71 -9.86 -9.09 -23.31
CA ALA A 71 -8.93 -7.95 -23.27
C ALA A 71 -9.57 -6.65 -22.76
N ARG A 72 -10.68 -6.21 -23.36
CA ARG A 72 -11.37 -4.96 -22.97
C ARG A 72 -11.80 -4.96 -21.50
N PRO A 73 -12.59 -5.94 -21.01
CA PRO A 73 -13.04 -5.91 -19.62
C PRO A 73 -11.87 -5.97 -18.63
N LEU A 74 -10.83 -6.76 -18.91
CA LEU A 74 -9.65 -6.84 -18.04
C LEU A 74 -8.86 -5.53 -18.01
N VAL A 75 -8.72 -4.83 -19.14
CA VAL A 75 -8.08 -3.51 -19.19
C VAL A 75 -8.87 -2.48 -18.37
N PHE A 76 -10.19 -2.41 -18.54
CA PHE A 76 -11.02 -1.48 -17.76
C PHE A 76 -10.96 -1.78 -16.26
N LEU A 77 -11.05 -3.05 -15.87
CA LEU A 77 -10.91 -3.45 -14.48
C LEU A 77 -9.52 -3.10 -13.92
N THR A 78 -8.45 -3.33 -14.69
CA THR A 78 -7.09 -2.95 -14.31
C THR A 78 -6.96 -1.44 -14.10
N LEU A 79 -7.56 -0.62 -14.96
CA LEU A 79 -7.52 0.84 -14.82
C LEU A 79 -8.25 1.31 -13.56
N ILE A 80 -9.44 0.78 -13.29
CA ILE A 80 -10.20 1.11 -12.08
C ILE A 80 -9.39 0.73 -10.83
N LEU A 81 -8.86 -0.50 -10.78
CA LEU A 81 -8.04 -0.94 -9.65
C LEU A 81 -6.74 -0.14 -9.52
N THR A 82 -6.15 0.31 -10.63
CA THR A 82 -4.99 1.22 -10.59
C THR A 82 -5.34 2.51 -9.85
N ILE A 83 -6.47 3.15 -10.18
CA ILE A 83 -6.92 4.38 -9.51
C ILE A 83 -7.16 4.14 -8.01
N VAL A 84 -7.81 3.03 -7.66
CA VAL A 84 -8.05 2.65 -6.25
C VAL A 84 -6.73 2.42 -5.53
N SER A 85 -5.78 1.70 -6.14
CA SER A 85 -4.45 1.44 -5.56
C SER A 85 -3.65 2.72 -5.36
N LEU A 86 -3.80 3.70 -6.25
CA LEU A 86 -3.16 5.01 -6.11
C LEU A 86 -3.73 5.77 -4.90
N GLY A 87 -5.05 5.77 -4.74
CA GLY A 87 -5.71 6.35 -3.57
C GLY A 87 -5.27 5.69 -2.26
N ALA A 88 -5.22 4.35 -2.23
CA ALA A 88 -4.71 3.58 -1.10
C ALA A 88 -3.24 3.94 -0.78
N GLY A 89 -2.39 4.00 -1.81
CA GLY A 89 -0.98 4.39 -1.68
C GLY A 89 -0.81 5.80 -1.10
N PHE A 90 -1.59 6.79 -1.59
CA PHE A 90 -1.59 8.13 -1.02
C PHE A 90 -2.02 8.14 0.45
N TYR A 91 -3.05 7.38 0.82
CA TYR A 91 -3.55 7.31 2.19
C TYR A 91 -2.54 6.66 3.15
N ILE A 92 -1.84 5.61 2.71
CA ILE A 92 -0.73 4.98 3.44
C ILE A 92 0.45 5.96 3.58
N ALA A 93 0.86 6.59 2.48
CA ALA A 93 1.99 7.52 2.44
C ALA A 93 1.73 8.81 3.24
N HIS A 94 0.47 9.24 3.36
CA HIS A 94 0.10 10.40 4.18
C HIS A 94 0.47 10.21 5.66
N ALA A 95 0.32 8.99 6.20
CA ALA A 95 0.81 8.66 7.54
C ALA A 95 2.34 8.49 7.53
N GLY A 96 2.88 7.81 6.52
CA GLY A 96 4.33 7.56 6.38
C GLY A 96 5.17 8.84 6.38
N GLY A 97 4.70 9.89 5.68
CA GLY A 97 5.37 11.18 5.67
C GLY A 97 5.50 11.83 7.05
N LYS A 98 4.59 11.54 7.99
CA LYS A 98 4.57 12.17 9.32
C LYS A 98 5.42 11.44 10.36
N ILE A 99 5.98 10.27 10.02
CA ILE A 99 6.81 9.48 10.94
C ILE A 99 8.04 10.29 11.37
N ARG A 100 8.80 10.83 10.41
CA ARG A 100 10.06 11.56 10.68
C ARG A 100 10.08 13.02 10.25
N HIS A 101 8.99 13.53 9.65
CA HIS A 101 8.84 14.93 9.27
C HIS A 101 7.81 15.62 10.16
N ARG A 102 8.30 16.32 11.18
CA ARG A 102 7.46 17.07 12.13
C ARG A 102 6.70 18.19 11.42
N GLU A 103 7.29 18.77 10.39
CA GLU A 103 6.72 19.79 9.51
C GLU A 103 5.44 19.33 8.79
N PHE A 104 5.16 18.03 8.73
CA PHE A 104 3.93 17.49 8.12
C PHE A 104 2.83 17.16 9.15
N ARG A 105 3.08 17.34 10.44
CA ARG A 105 2.14 16.98 11.54
C ARG A 105 1.19 18.13 11.87
N ASN A 106 0.32 18.46 10.92
CA ASN A 106 -0.70 19.50 11.12
C ASN A 106 -1.93 18.99 11.90
N THR A 107 -1.94 17.71 12.26
CA THR A 107 -3.02 17.01 12.98
C THR A 107 -2.39 15.99 13.94
N PRO A 108 -3.06 15.63 15.03
CA PRO A 108 -2.58 14.55 15.90
C PRO A 108 -2.61 13.19 15.17
N PRO A 109 -1.78 12.23 15.58
CA PRO A 109 -1.80 10.88 15.03
C PRO A 109 -3.19 10.22 15.25
N PRO A 110 -3.68 9.42 14.29
CA PRO A 110 -4.90 8.65 14.48
C PRO A 110 -4.77 7.70 15.66
N LYS A 111 -5.85 7.52 16.41
CA LYS A 111 -5.94 6.44 17.38
C LYS A 111 -6.12 5.12 16.60
N THR A 112 -5.05 4.36 16.46
CA THR A 112 -5.13 2.95 16.09
C THR A 112 -5.49 2.15 17.33
N GLU A 113 -6.36 1.14 17.21
CA GLU A 113 -6.77 0.32 18.36
C GLU A 113 -5.53 -0.23 19.12
N ALA A 114 -5.65 -0.22 20.45
CA ALA A 114 -4.63 -0.60 21.41
C ALA A 114 -4.12 -2.02 21.12
N GLU A 115 -2.82 -2.31 21.15
CA GLU A 115 -2.25 -2.95 22.35
C GLU A 115 -3.31 -3.60 23.24
N SER A 116 -3.86 -4.73 22.78
CA SER A 116 -4.48 -5.72 23.64
C SER A 116 -3.36 -6.63 24.17
N GLY A 117 -2.81 -6.31 25.34
CA GLY A 117 -1.88 -7.17 26.09
C GLY A 117 -0.66 -6.46 26.61
#